data_AF-A0A0J1BNJ0-F1
#
_entry.id   AF-A0A0J1BNJ0-F1
#
_cell.length_a   1.000
_cell.length_b   1.000
_cell.length_c   1.000
_cell.angle_alpha   90.00
_cell.angle_beta   90.00
_cell.angle_gamma   90.00
#
_symmetry.space_group_name_H-M   'P 1'
#
loop_
_entity.id
_entity.type
_entity.pdbx_description
1 polymer ?
#
loop_
_entity_poly.entity_id
_entity_poly.type
_entity_poly.pdbx_seq_one_letter_code
_entity_poly.pdbx_strand_id
1 'polypeptide(L)' 'MPVSHHGKFIRVQNTYIRISQIITVKPKELVHYDQDDRILGKDFPEIHIETSKESLAFLFKEFEERDKALGDVLEVLRGE' A
#
# COMPACT_ATOMS: atom_id res chain seq x y z
N MET A 1 7.73 7.06 11.35
CA MET A 1 6.87 5.96 10.87
C MET A 1 6.53 6.20 9.42
N PRO A 2 6.49 5.17 8.56
CA PRO A 2 6.22 5.31 7.14
C PRO A 2 4.77 5.73 6.86
N VAL A 3 3.87 5.62 7.83
CA VAL A 3 2.49 6.05 7.73
C VAL A 3 2.14 6.95 8.91
N SER A 4 1.43 8.05 8.67
CA SER A 4 0.92 8.93 9.73
C SER A 4 -0.41 9.59 9.36
N HIS A 5 -1.29 9.73 10.34
CA HIS A 5 -2.58 10.40 10.20
C HIS A 5 -2.47 11.90 10.51
N HIS A 6 -3.00 12.74 9.62
CA HIS A 6 -2.99 14.20 9.72
C HIS A 6 -4.35 14.80 9.37
N GLY A 7 -5.33 14.67 10.28
CA GLY A 7 -6.68 15.20 10.06
C GLY A 7 -7.32 14.55 8.84
N LYS A 8 -7.59 15.29 7.77
CA LYS A 8 -8.25 14.74 6.56
C LYS A 8 -7.32 13.96 5.63
N PHE A 9 -6.06 13.77 6.02
CA PHE A 9 -5.02 13.22 5.19
C PHE A 9 -4.30 12.07 5.88
N ILE A 10 -3.94 11.06 5.11
CA ILE A 10 -2.95 10.07 5.49
C ILE A 10 -1.65 10.37 4.74
N ARG A 11 -0.53 10.37 5.45
CA ARG A 11 0.80 10.43 4.85
C ARG A 11 1.31 9.01 4.73
N VAL A 12 1.69 8.62 3.51
CA VAL A 12 2.41 7.37 3.23
C VAL A 12 3.76 7.75 2.64
N GLN A 13 4.84 7.41 3.34
CA GLN A 13 6.21 7.86 3.10
C GLN A 13 6.31 9.40 3.03
N ASN A 14 6.43 9.98 1.84
CA ASN A 14 6.50 11.42 1.61
C ASN A 14 5.28 11.98 0.87
N THR A 15 4.24 11.17 0.69
CA THR A 15 3.04 11.54 -0.08
C THR A 15 1.85 11.71 0.85
N TYR A 16 1.11 12.80 0.69
CA TYR A 16 -0.14 13.06 1.41
C TYR A 16 -1.33 12.70 0.53
N ILE A 17 -2.22 11.86 1.05
CA ILE A 17 -3.40 11.37 0.35
C ILE A 17 -4.62 11.77 1.18
N ARG A 18 -5.61 12.38 0.55
CA ARG A 18 -6.87 12.71 1.24
C ARG A 18 -7.65 11.43 1.50
N ILE A 19 -8.03 11.18 2.75
CA ILE A 19 -8.67 9.92 3.17
C ILE A 19 -9.96 9.67 2.39
N SER A 20 -10.81 10.70 2.26
CA SER A 20 -12.07 10.62 1.52
C SER A 20 -11.93 10.35 0.02
N GLN A 21 -10.72 10.38 -0.53
CA GLN A 21 -10.47 10.06 -1.94
C GLN A 21 -9.97 8.63 -2.14
N ILE A 22 -9.61 7.90 -1.07
CA ILE A 22 -9.12 6.54 -1.15
C ILE A 22 -10.30 5.61 -1.42
N ILE A 23 -10.22 4.86 -2.51
CA ILE A 23 -11.22 3.88 -2.92
C ILE A 23 -10.78 2.48 -2.47
N THR A 24 -9.50 2.17 -2.64
CA THR A 24 -8.98 0.83 -2.35
C THR A 24 -7.52 0.88 -1.95
N VAL A 25 -7.13 0.01 -1.02
CA VAL A 25 -5.74 -0.20 -0.62
C VAL A 25 -5.46 -1.69 -0.66
N LYS A 26 -4.43 -2.09 -1.40
CA LYS A 26 -4.05 -3.50 -1.52
C LYS A 26 -2.54 -3.66 -1.60
N PRO A 27 -1.97 -4.73 -1.03
CA PRO A 27 -0.61 -5.09 -1.36
C PRO A 27 -0.54 -5.58 -2.81
N LYS A 28 0.61 -5.41 -3.47
CA LYS A 28 0.85 -6.06 -4.76
C LYS A 28 0.93 -7.57 -4.55
N GLU A 29 0.23 -8.34 -5.39
CA GLU A 29 0.23 -9.81 -5.32
C GLU A 29 1.64 -10.36 -5.51
N LEU A 30 1.92 -11.41 -4.75
CA LEU A 30 3.28 -11.80 -4.36
C LEU A 30 3.85 -12.95 -5.19
N VAL A 31 3.13 -13.49 -6.17
CA VAL A 31 3.65 -14.60 -6.98
C VAL A 31 3.07 -14.57 -8.40
N HIS A 32 3.93 -14.33 -9.38
CA HIS A 32 3.68 -14.76 -10.75
C HIS A 32 4.21 -16.18 -10.91
N TYR A 33 3.30 -17.12 -11.14
CA TYR A 33 3.63 -18.48 -11.55
C TYR A 33 3.73 -18.51 -13.08
N ASP A 34 4.75 -19.15 -13.64
CA ASP A 34 4.72 -19.54 -15.05
C ASP A 34 3.74 -20.70 -15.28
N GLN A 35 3.63 -21.15 -16.54
CA GLN A 35 2.76 -22.28 -16.91
C GLN A 35 3.21 -23.62 -16.28
N ASP A 36 4.38 -23.65 -15.62
CA ASP A 36 4.99 -24.81 -14.96
C ASP A 36 5.06 -24.63 -13.42
N ASP A 37 4.23 -23.75 -12.84
CA ASP A 37 4.18 -23.40 -11.41
C ASP A 37 5.50 -22.88 -10.82
N ARG A 38 6.39 -22.32 -11.65
CA ARG A 38 7.66 -21.73 -11.19
C ARG A 38 7.47 -20.26 -10.86
N ILE A 39 8.08 -19.82 -9.76
CA ILE A 39 8.09 -18.42 -9.33
C ILE A 39 8.94 -17.61 -10.31
N LEU A 40 8.30 -16.73 -11.08
CA LEU A 40 8.92 -15.93 -12.15
C LEU A 40 9.68 -14.68 -11.67
N GLY A 41 9.52 -14.26 -10.42
CA GLY A 41 10.17 -13.06 -9.92
C GLY A 41 10.06 -12.88 -8.41
N LYS A 42 11.06 -12.20 -7.84
CA LYS A 42 11.02 -11.66 -6.48
C LYS A 42 10.42 -10.25 -6.58
N ASP A 43 9.10 -10.16 -6.54
CA ASP A 43 8.44 -8.84 -6.54
C ASP A 43 8.86 -8.04 -5.30
N PHE A 44 8.90 -6.72 -5.47
CA PHE A 44 9.26 -5.84 -4.38
C PHE A 44 8.07 -5.64 -3.44
N PRO A 45 8.31 -5.42 -2.14
CA PRO A 45 7.22 -5.21 -1.19
C PRO A 45 6.55 -3.86 -1.46
N GLU A 46 5.37 -3.88 -2.09
CA GLU A 46 4.65 -2.68 -2.55
C GLU A 46 3.20 -2.61 -2.04
N ILE A 47 2.72 -1.38 -1.77
CA ILE A 47 1.30 -1.08 -1.51
C ILE A 47 0.76 -0.24 -2.66
N HIS A 48 -0.37 -0.66 -3.20
CA HIS A 48 -1.15 0.12 -4.16
C HIS A 48 -2.32 0.81 -3.46
N ILE A 49 -2.39 2.13 -3.58
CA ILE A 49 -3.50 2.95 -3.10
C ILE A 49 -4.21 3.55 -4.30
N GLU A 50 -5.43 3.10 -4.53
CA GLU A 50 -6.30 3.62 -5.57
C GLU A 50 -7.15 4.75 -5.00
N THR A 51 -7.11 5.89 -5.68
CA THR A 51 -7.90 7.07 -5.34
C THR A 51 -8.85 7.41 -6.49
N SER A 52 -9.83 8.28 -6.22
CA SER A 52 -10.72 8.85 -7.24
C SER A 52 -10.03 9.55 -8.41
N LYS A 53 -8.73 9.85 -8.33
CA LYS A 53 -7.98 10.57 -9.36
C LYS A 53 -6.85 9.75 -9.99
N GLU A 54 -6.21 8.91 -9.20
CA GLU A 54 -4.99 8.22 -9.59
C GLU A 54 -4.74 6.97 -8.74
N SER A 55 -3.88 6.09 -9.25
CA SER A 55 -3.34 4.93 -8.53
C SER A 55 -1.89 5.21 -8.14
N LEU A 56 -1.60 5.11 -6.84
CA LEU A 56 -0.28 5.34 -6.26
C LEU A 56 0.34 4.01 -5.81
N ALA A 57 1.62 3.79 -6.11
CA ALA A 57 2.38 2.64 -5.64
C ALA A 57 3.50 3.08 -4.69
N PHE A 58 3.60 2.40 -3.55
CA PHE A 58 4.58 2.68 -2.51
C PHE A 58 5.48 1.47 -2.29
N LEU A 59 6.76 1.64 -2.58
CA LEU A 59 7.80 0.63 -2.46
C LEU A 59 8.42 0.64 -1.06
N PHE A 60 8.51 -0.52 -0.44
CA PHE A 60 9.13 -0.73 0.86
C PHE A 60 10.44 -1.49 0.70
N LYS A 61 11.24 -1.53 1.76
CA LYS A 61 12.49 -2.27 1.75
C LYS A 61 12.26 -3.75 2.04
N GLU A 62 11.42 -4.03 3.05
CA GLU A 62 11.11 -5.38 3.52
C GLU A 62 9.59 -5.63 3.50
N PHE A 63 9.16 -6.89 3.43
CA PHE A 63 7.73 -7.25 3.41
C PHE A 63 7.04 -6.91 4.74
N GLU A 64 7.76 -7.04 5.85
CA GLU A 64 7.28 -6.68 7.18
C GLU A 64 7.02 -5.18 7.30
N GLU A 65 7.86 -4.35 6.68
CA GLU A 65 7.65 -2.89 6.64
C GLU A 65 6.41 -2.54 5.81
N ARG A 66 6.22 -3.22 4.67
CA ARG A 66 5.03 -3.09 3.83
C ARG A 66 3.77 -3.52 4.58
N ASP A 67 3.79 -4.67 5.24
CA ASP A 67 2.62 -5.19 5.95
C ASP A 67 2.27 -4.33 7.15
N LYS A 68 3.27 -3.82 7.87
CA LYS A 68 3.06 -2.84 8.92
C LYS A 68 2.43 -1.56 8.36
N ALA A 69 2.98 -1.02 7.28
CA ALA A 69 2.43 0.20 6.66
C ALA A 69 1.01 -0.02 6.13
N LEU A 70 0.72 -1.18 5.55
CA LEU A 70 -0.63 -1.56 5.11
C LEU A 70 -1.60 -1.61 6.29
N GLY A 71 -1.20 -2.23 7.39
CA GLY A 71 -1.96 -2.26 8.64
C GLY A 71 -2.25 -0.85 9.16
N ASP A 72 -1.21 -0.02 9.29
CA ASP A 72 -1.32 1.37 9.73
C ASP A 72 -2.32 2.16 8.83
N VAL A 73 -2.28 1.96 7.50
CA VAL A 73 -3.24 2.59 6.56
C VAL A 73 -4.67 2.11 6.80
N LEU A 74 -4.86 0.80 6.90
CA LEU A 74 -6.19 0.21 7.10
C LEU A 74 -6.80 0.61 8.45
N GLU A 75 -6.00 0.78 9.50
CA GLU A 75 -6.48 1.29 10.80
C GLU A 75 -6.98 2.73 10.69
N VAL A 76 -6.25 3.60 9.99
CA VAL A 76 -6.69 4.98 9.73
C VAL A 76 -8.02 5.00 8.97
N LEU A 77 -8.16 4.15 7.96
CA LEU A 77 -9.40 4.07 7.18
C LEU A 77 -10.60 3.50 7.94
N ARG A 78 -10.38 2.69 8.99
CA ARG A 78 -11.46 2.18 9.86
C ARG A 78 -11.88 3.18 10.95
N GLY A 79 -11.00 4.12 11.29
CA GLY A 79 -11.22 5.11 12.35
C GLY A 79 -11.95 6.39 11.91
N GLU A 80 -12.13 6.59 10.60
CA GLU A 80 -12.93 7.66 9.99
C GLU A 80 -14.34 7.18 9.63
#